data_AF-A0A537IDA4-F1
#
_entry.id   AF-A0A537IDA4-F1
#
_cell.length_a   1.000
_cell.length_b   1.000
_cell.length_c   1.000
_cell.angle_alpha   90.00
_cell.angle_beta   90.00
_cell.angle_gamma   90.00
#
_symmetry.space_group_name_H-M   'P 1'
#
loop_
_entity.id
_entity.type
_entity.pdbx_description
1 polymer ?
#
loop_
_entity_poly.entity_id
_entity_poly.type
_entity_poly.pdbx_seq_one_letter_code
_entity_poly.pdbx_strand_id
1 'polypeptide(L)'
;MFMLSVWGVTSGSIFKTNLMLLHRFTTVKVFLPVCFLLLIIMSLGCADKIKTDLLGYRTLDEGLTNSNDVIGEQSKFLLKSLQNQLMDSATVQKAQIWLPRAQQIEKLSEDVFDYILGLKSQLKKEAGLKQTAERESFRENDKNAVLRLFRKQARANELYKFLEDYRKNVLMTDPLIDSSFRDSLQVTDHYFESSGARAQDFEKLFFDDIPVVAALAVLSKFQNNIRIIENKAIGFCEAQANK
;
A
#
# COMPACT_ATOMS: atom_id res chain seq x y z
N MET A 1 -46.88 77.44 45.69
CA MET A 1 -47.07 78.40 44.59
C MET A 1 -46.03 78.08 43.53
N PHE A 2 -46.47 77.58 42.35
CA PHE A 2 -45.73 77.28 41.09
C PHE A 2 -44.46 76.42 41.20
N MET A 3 -44.37 75.16 40.76
CA MET A 3 -44.67 74.48 39.49
C MET A 3 -43.71 74.85 38.33
N LEU A 4 -43.22 73.78 37.66
CA LEU A 4 -42.59 73.66 36.32
C LEU A 4 -41.07 73.93 36.22
N SER A 5 -40.23 73.21 35.47
CA SER A 5 -40.17 71.87 34.85
C SER A 5 -38.95 71.86 33.88
N VAL A 6 -38.50 70.66 33.47
CA VAL A 6 -37.88 70.35 32.14
C VAL A 6 -36.40 70.73 31.91
N TRP A 7 -35.44 69.92 31.40
CA TRP A 7 -35.25 68.52 30.94
C TRP A 7 -33.76 68.16 31.26
N GLY A 8 -33.30 66.93 31.50
CA GLY A 8 -33.24 65.79 30.57
C GLY A 8 -32.08 65.91 29.58
N VAL A 9 -31.21 64.87 29.51
CA VAL A 9 -30.35 64.44 28.38
C VAL A 9 -28.83 64.30 28.68
N THR A 10 -28.50 63.05 29.06
CA THR A 10 -27.38 62.19 28.61
C THR A 10 -25.92 62.69 28.60
N SER A 11 -25.18 62.39 29.68
CA SER A 11 -23.71 62.31 29.65
C SER A 11 -23.17 60.89 29.43
N GLY A 12 -24.05 59.89 29.22
CA GLY A 12 -23.67 58.47 29.21
C GLY A 12 -23.49 57.80 27.83
N SER A 13 -23.91 58.42 26.71
CA SER A 13 -23.88 57.76 25.40
C SER A 13 -22.59 58.03 24.61
N ILE A 14 -22.03 59.24 24.68
CA ILE A 14 -20.89 59.66 23.83
C ILE A 14 -19.59 58.92 24.17
N PHE A 15 -19.39 58.56 25.44
CA PHE A 15 -18.20 57.80 25.88
C PHE A 15 -18.27 56.32 25.51
N LYS A 16 -19.47 55.72 25.48
CA LYS A 16 -19.68 54.33 25.05
C LYS A 16 -19.52 54.14 23.54
N THR A 17 -19.96 55.08 22.72
CA THR A 17 -19.81 54.99 21.24
C THR A 17 -18.36 55.13 20.78
N ASN A 18 -17.55 55.99 21.41
CA ASN A 18 -16.14 56.11 21.07
C ASN A 18 -15.31 54.90 21.49
N LEU A 19 -15.60 54.32 22.67
CA LEU A 19 -14.93 53.09 23.12
C LEU A 19 -15.29 51.87 22.25
N MET A 20 -16.55 51.76 21.81
CA MET A 20 -16.98 50.69 20.88
C MET A 20 -16.40 50.85 19.47
N LEU A 21 -16.32 52.08 18.93
CA LEU A 21 -15.70 52.33 17.63
C LEU A 21 -14.18 52.09 17.67
N LEU A 22 -13.51 52.49 18.75
CA LEU A 22 -12.08 52.24 18.95
C LEU A 22 -11.82 50.73 19.07
N HIS A 23 -12.60 50.00 19.88
CA HIS A 23 -12.47 48.54 20.02
C HIS A 23 -12.79 47.80 18.71
N ARG A 24 -13.82 48.22 17.94
CA ARG A 24 -14.10 47.66 16.61
C ARG A 24 -12.97 47.94 15.61
N PHE A 25 -12.33 49.11 15.65
CA PHE A 25 -11.20 49.46 14.79
C PHE A 25 -9.91 48.69 15.12
N THR A 26 -9.58 48.46 16.39
CA THR A 26 -8.43 47.63 16.79
C THR A 26 -8.67 46.15 16.52
N THR A 27 -9.91 45.66 16.72
CA THR A 27 -10.23 44.25 16.48
C THR A 27 -10.05 43.90 14.99
N VAL A 28 -10.53 44.74 14.05
CA VAL A 28 -10.37 44.50 12.60
C VAL A 28 -8.90 44.55 12.15
N LYS A 29 -8.08 45.46 12.73
CA LYS A 29 -6.65 45.58 12.40
C LYS A 29 -5.79 44.41 12.87
N VAL A 30 -6.21 43.69 13.92
CA VAL A 30 -5.49 42.50 14.43
C VAL A 30 -6.06 41.21 13.83
N PHE A 31 -7.36 41.16 13.55
CA PHE A 31 -8.00 39.96 12.98
C PHE A 31 -7.57 39.69 11.53
N LEU A 32 -7.44 40.74 10.70
CA LEU A 32 -7.02 40.60 9.30
C LEU A 32 -5.61 40.00 9.13
N PRO A 33 -4.55 40.47 9.83
CA PRO A 33 -3.22 39.86 9.74
C PRO A 33 -3.14 38.48 10.42
N VAL A 34 -3.93 38.21 11.47
CA VAL A 34 -4.00 36.88 12.10
C VAL A 34 -4.67 35.86 11.19
N CYS A 35 -5.76 36.22 10.51
CA CYS A 35 -6.36 35.38 9.47
C CYS A 35 -5.40 35.15 8.30
N PHE A 36 -4.63 36.17 7.90
CA PHE A 36 -3.61 36.03 6.85
C PHE A 36 -2.48 35.09 7.27
N LEU A 37 -2.01 35.18 8.52
CA LEU A 37 -1.01 34.28 9.08
C LEU A 37 -1.53 32.82 9.17
N LEU A 38 -2.77 32.62 9.58
CA LEU A 38 -3.41 31.30 9.63
C LEU A 38 -3.60 30.69 8.23
N LEU A 39 -3.98 31.50 7.24
CA LEU A 39 -4.06 31.07 5.84
C LEU A 39 -2.68 30.69 5.28
N ILE A 40 -1.64 31.45 5.62
CA ILE A 40 -0.24 31.14 5.24
C ILE A 40 0.22 29.84 5.90
N ILE A 41 -0.01 29.65 7.21
CA ILE A 41 0.38 28.43 7.93
C ILE A 41 -0.37 27.20 7.40
N MET A 42 -1.66 27.33 7.09
CA MET A 42 -2.44 26.27 6.43
C MET A 42 -1.95 25.97 5.00
N SER A 43 -1.50 26.98 4.26
CA SER A 43 -0.95 26.80 2.91
C SER A 43 0.46 26.19 2.89
N LEU A 44 1.30 26.48 3.90
CA LEU A 44 2.67 25.95 4.02
C LEU A 44 2.70 24.48 4.42
N GLY A 45 1.69 23.99 5.15
CA GLY A 45 1.65 22.59 5.62
C GLY A 45 1.45 21.55 4.51
N CYS A 46 0.83 21.90 3.38
CA CYS A 46 0.51 20.92 2.34
C CYS A 46 1.74 20.36 1.61
N ALA A 47 2.79 21.18 1.42
CA ALA A 47 3.98 20.76 0.68
C ALA A 47 4.83 19.75 1.47
N ASP A 48 4.90 19.88 2.79
CA ASP A 48 5.64 18.96 3.65
C ASP A 48 4.89 17.66 3.87
N LYS A 49 3.55 17.69 3.97
CA LYS A 49 2.72 16.47 4.08
C LYS A 49 2.98 15.50 2.93
N ILE A 50 2.99 15.99 1.68
CA ILE A 50 3.26 15.14 0.51
C ILE A 50 4.64 14.48 0.64
N LYS A 51 5.68 15.21 1.05
CA LYS A 51 7.03 14.63 1.21
C LYS A 51 7.08 13.58 2.34
N THR A 52 6.39 13.84 3.45
CA THR A 52 6.28 12.89 4.57
C THR A 52 5.53 11.62 4.16
N ASP A 53 4.45 11.75 3.40
CA ASP A 53 3.67 10.60 2.91
C ASP A 53 4.47 9.76 1.91
N LEU A 54 5.18 10.40 0.97
CA LEU A 54 6.06 9.70 0.02
C LEU A 54 7.18 8.94 0.73
N LEU A 55 7.77 9.52 1.79
CA LEU A 55 8.78 8.82 2.60
C LEU A 55 8.20 7.58 3.28
N GLY A 56 7.00 7.69 3.86
CA GLY A 56 6.30 6.55 4.47
C GLY A 56 6.10 5.39 3.50
N TYR A 57 5.68 5.69 2.26
CA TYR A 57 5.54 4.66 1.22
C TYR A 57 6.88 4.04 0.81
N ARG A 58 7.96 4.83 0.72
CA ARG A 58 9.30 4.28 0.43
C ARG A 58 9.77 3.33 1.53
N THR A 59 9.63 3.73 2.80
CA THR A 59 10.02 2.89 3.92
C THR A 59 9.20 1.60 3.97
N LEU A 60 7.91 1.67 3.62
CA LEU A 60 7.06 0.49 3.52
C LEU A 60 7.47 -0.42 2.35
N ASP A 61 7.76 0.13 1.17
CA ASP A 61 8.26 -0.62 0.01
C ASP A 61 9.61 -1.32 0.32
N GLU A 62 10.52 -0.62 0.98
CA GLU A 62 11.82 -1.14 1.42
C GLU A 62 11.65 -2.28 2.45
N GLY A 63 10.81 -2.06 3.46
CA GLY A 63 10.51 -3.08 4.47
C GLY A 63 9.87 -4.34 3.88
N LEU A 64 8.94 -4.18 2.93
CA LEU A 64 8.32 -5.31 2.22
C LEU A 64 9.32 -6.01 1.31
N THR A 65 10.19 -5.28 0.60
CA THR A 65 11.23 -5.87 -0.24
C THR A 65 12.20 -6.70 0.59
N ASN A 66 12.70 -6.17 1.72
CA ASN A 66 13.54 -6.92 2.64
C ASN A 66 12.82 -8.15 3.23
N SER A 67 11.51 -8.03 3.54
CA SER A 67 10.71 -9.17 3.97
C SER A 67 10.60 -10.24 2.87
N ASN A 68 10.50 -9.84 1.61
CA ASN A 68 10.44 -10.78 0.48
C ASN A 68 11.74 -11.57 0.36
N ASP A 69 12.88 -10.90 0.54
CA ASP A 69 14.19 -11.54 0.50
C ASP A 69 14.35 -12.55 1.64
N VAL A 70 14.00 -12.15 2.88
CA VAL A 70 14.08 -13.04 4.05
C VAL A 70 13.18 -14.26 3.91
N ILE A 71 11.92 -14.08 3.50
CA ILE A 71 10.97 -15.18 3.34
C ILE A 71 11.37 -16.08 2.16
N GLY A 72 11.89 -15.49 1.07
CA GLY A 72 12.42 -16.24 -0.07
C GLY A 72 13.58 -17.15 0.33
N GLU A 73 14.53 -16.66 1.13
CA GLU A 73 15.63 -17.49 1.65
C GLU A 73 15.12 -18.60 2.59
N GLN A 74 14.09 -18.32 3.39
CA GLN A 74 13.43 -19.36 4.20
C GLN A 74 12.76 -20.43 3.32
N SER A 75 12.08 -20.06 2.24
CA SER A 75 11.48 -21.02 1.30
C SER A 75 12.54 -21.90 0.65
N LYS A 76 13.67 -21.34 0.22
CA LYS A 76 14.81 -22.10 -0.32
C LYS A 76 15.38 -23.06 0.72
N PHE A 77 15.49 -22.64 1.97
CA PHE A 77 15.94 -23.51 3.05
C PHE A 77 14.99 -24.70 3.26
N LEU A 78 13.68 -24.47 3.27
CA LEU A 78 12.68 -25.53 3.38
C LEU A 78 12.73 -26.50 2.19
N LEU A 79 12.86 -25.98 0.98
CA LEU A 79 13.00 -26.81 -0.22
C LEU A 79 14.27 -27.68 -0.16
N LYS A 80 15.39 -27.11 0.29
CA LYS A 80 16.63 -27.85 0.50
C LYS A 80 16.48 -28.91 1.60
N SER A 81 15.77 -28.60 2.70
CA SER A 81 15.44 -29.58 3.74
C SER A 81 14.66 -30.76 3.16
N LEU A 82 13.63 -30.49 2.36
CA LEU A 82 12.83 -31.49 1.67
C LEU A 82 13.65 -32.32 0.66
N GLN A 83 14.61 -31.70 -0.04
CA GLN A 83 15.55 -32.44 -0.89
C GLN A 83 16.44 -33.38 -0.08
N ASN A 84 16.92 -32.96 1.10
CA ASN A 84 17.76 -33.79 1.96
C ASN A 84 17.00 -35.02 2.50
N GLN A 85 15.68 -34.93 2.70
CA GLN A 85 14.85 -36.07 3.09
C GLN A 85 14.85 -37.21 2.05
N LEU A 86 15.23 -36.94 0.80
CA LEU A 86 15.43 -38.01 -0.19
C LEU A 86 16.61 -38.94 0.15
N MET A 87 17.53 -38.50 1.01
CA MET A 87 18.71 -39.25 1.41
C MET A 87 18.46 -40.15 2.61
N ASP A 88 17.35 -39.98 3.33
CA ASP A 88 16.97 -40.79 4.47
C ASP A 88 15.96 -41.87 4.07
N SER A 89 16.31 -43.13 4.34
CA SER A 89 15.47 -44.30 4.07
C SER A 89 14.07 -44.23 4.70
N ALA A 90 13.90 -43.52 5.82
CA ALA A 90 12.61 -43.40 6.49
C ALA A 90 11.65 -42.42 5.78
N THR A 91 12.18 -41.38 5.14
CA THR A 91 11.39 -40.28 4.56
C THR A 91 11.39 -40.28 3.03
N VAL A 92 12.32 -41.00 2.38
CA VAL A 92 12.52 -40.99 0.92
C VAL A 92 11.24 -41.23 0.10
N GLN A 93 10.37 -42.16 0.50
CA GLN A 93 9.16 -42.48 -0.26
C GLN A 93 8.18 -41.29 -0.29
N LYS A 94 8.02 -40.58 0.83
CA LYS A 94 7.15 -39.41 0.92
C LYS A 94 7.83 -38.17 0.35
N ALA A 95 9.12 -38.01 0.54
CA ALA A 95 9.89 -36.92 -0.06
C ALA A 95 9.84 -36.96 -1.60
N GLN A 96 9.88 -38.14 -2.23
CA GLN A 96 9.70 -38.30 -3.69
C GLN A 96 8.33 -37.82 -4.19
N ILE A 97 7.32 -37.89 -3.33
CA ILE A 97 5.95 -37.48 -3.61
C ILE A 97 5.79 -35.96 -3.39
N TRP A 98 6.36 -35.40 -2.34
CA TRP A 98 6.17 -33.99 -1.94
C TRP A 98 7.14 -33.01 -2.60
N LEU A 99 8.37 -33.42 -2.94
CA LEU A 99 9.35 -32.54 -3.56
C LEU A 99 8.87 -31.95 -4.90
N PRO A 100 8.32 -32.72 -5.87
CA PRO A 100 7.85 -32.16 -7.13
C PRO A 100 6.73 -31.12 -6.95
N ARG A 101 5.89 -31.30 -5.92
CA ARG A 101 4.82 -30.36 -5.59
C ARG A 101 5.36 -29.06 -5.01
N ALA A 102 6.33 -29.15 -4.11
CA ALA A 102 7.02 -27.98 -3.58
C ALA A 102 7.72 -27.18 -4.70
N GLN A 103 8.38 -27.87 -5.63
CA GLN A 103 9.01 -27.25 -6.80
C GLN A 103 7.99 -26.62 -7.76
N GLN A 104 6.83 -27.24 -7.94
CA GLN A 104 5.75 -26.64 -8.71
C GLN A 104 5.25 -25.34 -8.08
N ILE A 105 5.11 -25.29 -6.76
CA ILE A 105 4.68 -24.10 -6.02
C ILE A 105 5.74 -22.99 -6.07
N GLU A 106 7.02 -23.35 -5.91
CA GLU A 106 8.15 -22.41 -6.09
C GLU A 106 8.06 -21.76 -7.47
N LYS A 107 7.96 -22.56 -8.54
CA LYS A 107 7.86 -22.06 -9.91
C LYS A 107 6.64 -21.15 -10.13
N LEU A 108 5.47 -21.56 -9.66
CA LEU A 108 4.26 -20.72 -9.73
C LEU A 108 4.45 -19.38 -9.01
N SER A 109 5.19 -19.38 -7.90
CA SER A 109 5.46 -18.19 -7.11
C SER A 109 6.46 -17.27 -7.81
N GLU A 110 7.51 -17.83 -8.42
CA GLU A 110 8.48 -17.11 -9.26
C GLU A 110 7.80 -16.43 -10.45
N ASP A 111 6.95 -17.15 -11.19
CA ASP A 111 6.25 -16.61 -12.37
C ASP A 111 5.43 -15.34 -12.04
N VAL A 112 4.72 -15.33 -10.90
CA VAL A 112 3.95 -14.15 -10.46
C VAL A 112 4.86 -13.06 -9.90
N PHE A 113 5.88 -13.44 -9.12
CA PHE A 113 6.83 -12.48 -8.54
C PHE A 113 7.55 -11.69 -9.64
N ASP A 114 7.98 -12.36 -10.71
CA ASP A 114 8.66 -11.76 -11.87
C ASP A 114 7.72 -10.89 -12.70
N TYR A 115 6.46 -11.30 -12.88
CA TYR A 115 5.45 -10.46 -13.51
C TYR A 115 5.27 -9.13 -12.76
N ILE A 116 5.16 -9.19 -11.42
CA ILE A 116 5.04 -7.99 -10.59
C ILE A 116 6.31 -7.14 -10.66
N LEU A 117 7.50 -7.76 -10.68
CA LEU A 117 8.76 -7.04 -10.87
C LEU A 117 8.78 -6.30 -12.22
N GLY A 118 8.27 -6.94 -13.27
CA GLY A 118 8.07 -6.34 -14.58
C GLY A 118 7.14 -5.12 -14.53
N LEU A 119 6.03 -5.19 -13.78
CA LEU A 119 5.13 -4.05 -13.55
C LEU A 119 5.81 -2.90 -12.80
N LYS A 120 6.60 -3.21 -11.75
CA LYS A 120 7.39 -2.19 -11.02
C LYS A 120 8.34 -1.46 -11.98
N SER A 121 9.04 -2.20 -12.85
CA SER A 121 9.94 -1.62 -13.86
C SER A 121 9.18 -0.74 -14.87
N GLN A 122 8.05 -1.21 -15.40
CA GLN A 122 7.21 -0.46 -16.32
C GLN A 122 6.67 0.83 -15.69
N LEU A 123 6.23 0.77 -14.43
CA LEU A 123 5.72 1.94 -13.72
C LEU A 123 6.80 3.02 -13.54
N LYS A 124 8.02 2.62 -13.16
CA LYS A 124 9.14 3.57 -13.07
C LYS A 124 9.43 4.20 -14.43
N LYS A 125 9.40 3.43 -15.52
CA LYS A 125 9.57 3.94 -16.89
C LYS A 125 8.47 4.95 -17.26
N GLU A 126 7.21 4.63 -16.99
CA GLU A 126 6.07 5.54 -17.16
C GLU A 126 6.24 6.85 -16.36
N ALA A 127 6.86 6.78 -15.18
CA ALA A 127 7.17 7.92 -14.33
C ALA A 127 8.40 8.74 -14.81
N GLY A 128 8.99 8.38 -15.95
CA GLY A 128 10.14 9.08 -16.54
C GLY A 128 11.47 8.66 -15.92
N LEU A 129 11.65 7.34 -15.72
CA LEU A 129 12.88 6.73 -15.24
C LEU A 129 14.12 7.30 -15.92
N LYS A 130 15.06 7.79 -15.09
CA LYS A 130 16.42 8.16 -15.48
C LYS A 130 17.38 7.27 -14.70
N GLN A 131 18.28 6.62 -15.42
CA GLN A 131 19.34 5.80 -14.85
C GLN A 131 20.66 6.53 -15.04
N THR A 132 21.30 6.95 -13.95
CA THR A 132 22.68 7.45 -13.96
C THR A 132 23.61 6.36 -13.40
N ALA A 133 24.92 6.56 -13.52
CA ALA A 133 25.92 5.65 -12.94
C ALA A 133 25.80 5.52 -11.41
N GLU A 134 25.20 6.51 -10.75
CA GLU A 134 25.14 6.63 -9.30
C GLU A 134 23.76 6.32 -8.72
N ARG A 135 22.68 6.57 -9.47
CA ARG A 135 21.31 6.36 -8.97
C ARG A 135 20.24 6.22 -10.04
N GLU A 136 19.19 5.51 -9.65
CA GLU A 136 17.88 5.55 -10.29
C GLU A 136 17.08 6.78 -9.79
N SER A 137 16.39 7.48 -10.70
CA SER A 137 15.46 8.58 -10.37
C SER A 137 14.22 8.55 -11.25
N PHE A 138 13.05 8.80 -10.68
CA PHE A 138 11.76 8.90 -11.38
C PHE A 138 10.81 9.85 -10.64
N ARG A 139 9.70 10.25 -11.27
CA ARG A 139 8.68 11.13 -10.65
C ARG A 139 7.80 10.35 -9.68
N GLU A 140 8.22 10.30 -8.43
CA GLU A 140 7.58 9.50 -7.37
C GLU A 140 6.11 9.85 -7.07
N ASN A 141 5.71 11.10 -7.30
CA ASN A 141 4.35 11.58 -7.07
C ASN A 141 3.48 11.60 -8.34
N ASP A 142 3.96 11.07 -9.47
CA ASP A 142 3.24 11.12 -10.76
C ASP A 142 2.06 10.13 -10.79
N LYS A 143 0.92 10.55 -10.25
CA LYS A 143 -0.34 9.78 -10.30
C LYS A 143 -0.77 9.43 -11.72
N ASN A 144 -0.40 10.24 -12.72
CA ASN A 144 -0.77 9.97 -14.11
C ASN A 144 0.01 8.78 -14.68
N ALA A 145 1.23 8.50 -14.19
CA ALA A 145 1.96 7.29 -14.56
C ALA A 145 1.24 6.03 -14.09
N VAL A 146 0.73 6.04 -12.86
CA VAL A 146 -0.11 4.96 -12.30
C VAL A 146 -1.37 4.78 -13.15
N LEU A 147 -2.09 5.87 -13.44
CA LEU A 147 -3.29 5.84 -14.28
C LEU A 147 -3.03 5.29 -15.69
N ARG A 148 -1.94 5.69 -16.34
CA ARG A 148 -1.56 5.20 -17.67
C ARG A 148 -1.35 3.69 -17.65
N LEU A 149 -0.59 3.19 -16.68
CA LEU A 149 -0.25 1.76 -16.63
C LEU A 149 -1.44 0.90 -16.19
N PHE A 150 -2.06 1.23 -15.05
CA PHE A 150 -3.01 0.31 -14.42
C PHE A 150 -4.43 0.41 -14.99
N ARG A 151 -4.88 1.62 -15.35
CA ARG A 151 -6.20 1.85 -15.97
C ARG A 151 -6.12 1.79 -17.49
N LYS A 152 -5.32 2.66 -18.12
CA LYS A 152 -5.35 2.80 -19.60
C LYS A 152 -4.77 1.58 -20.32
N GLN A 153 -3.71 0.96 -19.78
CA GLN A 153 -3.14 -0.27 -20.31
C GLN A 153 -3.73 -1.54 -19.66
N ALA A 154 -4.77 -1.40 -18.82
CA ALA A 154 -5.47 -2.50 -18.15
C ALA A 154 -4.59 -3.46 -17.32
N ARG A 155 -3.37 -3.05 -16.92
CA ARG A 155 -2.45 -3.91 -16.15
C ARG A 155 -2.98 -4.31 -14.78
N ALA A 156 -3.90 -3.53 -14.19
CA ALA A 156 -4.54 -3.92 -12.93
C ALA A 156 -5.40 -5.19 -13.09
N ASN A 157 -6.16 -5.29 -14.19
CA ASN A 157 -6.99 -6.46 -14.47
C ASN A 157 -6.14 -7.69 -14.77
N GLU A 158 -5.05 -7.52 -15.51
CA GLU A 158 -4.09 -8.59 -15.79
C GLU A 158 -3.42 -9.09 -14.49
N LEU A 159 -2.95 -8.17 -13.64
CA LEU A 159 -2.37 -8.50 -12.35
C LEU A 159 -3.35 -9.25 -11.47
N TYR A 160 -4.59 -8.78 -11.35
CA TYR A 160 -5.62 -9.46 -10.57
C TYR A 160 -5.84 -10.89 -11.06
N LYS A 161 -5.95 -11.09 -12.38
CA LYS A 161 -6.08 -12.42 -12.95
C LYS A 161 -4.87 -13.30 -12.63
N PHE A 162 -3.65 -12.78 -12.75
CA PHE A 162 -2.43 -13.51 -12.43
C PHE A 162 -2.38 -13.97 -10.95
N LEU A 163 -2.84 -13.12 -10.04
CA LEU A 163 -2.94 -13.44 -8.61
C LEU A 163 -3.99 -14.53 -8.34
N GLU A 164 -5.17 -14.45 -8.96
CA GLU A 164 -6.22 -15.47 -8.83
C GLU A 164 -5.81 -16.81 -9.44
N ASP A 165 -5.19 -16.77 -10.62
CA ASP A 165 -4.67 -17.97 -11.29
C ASP A 165 -3.57 -18.63 -10.43
N TYR A 166 -2.70 -17.84 -9.78
CA TYR A 166 -1.73 -18.36 -8.82
C TYR A 166 -2.39 -19.07 -7.64
N ARG A 167 -3.34 -18.43 -6.96
CA ARG A 167 -4.10 -19.05 -5.86
C ARG A 167 -4.70 -20.38 -6.29
N LYS A 168 -5.38 -20.39 -7.43
CA LYS A 168 -6.01 -21.59 -7.97
C LYS A 168 -4.98 -22.68 -8.26
N ASN A 169 -3.87 -22.36 -8.91
CA ASN A 169 -2.84 -23.32 -9.30
C ASN A 169 -2.11 -23.92 -8.09
N VAL A 170 -1.87 -23.13 -7.04
CA VAL A 170 -1.31 -23.64 -5.77
C VAL A 170 -2.26 -24.64 -5.13
N LEU A 171 -3.55 -24.32 -5.02
CA LEU A 171 -4.55 -25.23 -4.42
C LEU A 171 -4.72 -26.51 -5.26
N MET A 172 -4.65 -26.42 -6.59
CA MET A 172 -4.73 -27.59 -7.48
C MET A 172 -3.49 -28.49 -7.45
N THR A 173 -2.41 -28.09 -6.78
CA THR A 173 -1.17 -28.88 -6.71
C THR A 173 -1.38 -30.18 -5.93
N ASP A 174 -2.20 -30.17 -4.87
CA ASP A 174 -2.57 -31.37 -4.13
C ASP A 174 -3.85 -31.19 -3.30
N PRO A 175 -4.72 -32.22 -3.19
CA PRO A 175 -5.92 -32.13 -2.36
C PRO A 175 -5.66 -31.80 -0.88
N LEU A 176 -4.54 -32.24 -0.31
CA LEU A 176 -4.19 -31.92 1.08
C LEU A 176 -3.77 -30.45 1.22
N ILE A 177 -3.10 -29.88 0.21
CA ILE A 177 -2.78 -28.46 0.16
C ILE A 177 -4.08 -27.66 0.08
N ASP A 178 -4.98 -28.02 -0.84
CA ASP A 178 -6.29 -27.39 -0.95
C ASP A 178 -7.05 -27.41 0.39
N SER A 179 -7.20 -28.58 1.01
CA SER A 179 -7.91 -28.71 2.30
C SER A 179 -7.27 -27.90 3.44
N SER A 180 -5.97 -27.65 3.39
CA SER A 180 -5.24 -26.94 4.45
C SER A 180 -5.22 -25.43 4.24
N PHE A 181 -5.26 -24.97 2.98
CA PHE A 181 -4.98 -23.58 2.64
C PHE A 181 -6.11 -22.83 1.94
N ARG A 182 -7.15 -23.51 1.43
CA ARG A 182 -8.23 -22.87 0.64
C ARG A 182 -8.78 -21.58 1.26
N ASP A 183 -9.05 -21.61 2.56
CA ASP A 183 -9.68 -20.49 3.28
C ASP A 183 -8.67 -19.47 3.81
N SER A 184 -7.39 -19.83 3.92
CA SER A 184 -6.33 -18.99 4.51
C SER A 184 -5.38 -18.37 3.48
N LEU A 185 -5.37 -18.87 2.24
CA LEU A 185 -4.53 -18.39 1.16
C LEU A 185 -5.10 -17.11 0.56
N GLN A 186 -4.54 -15.98 0.96
CA GLN A 186 -4.93 -14.65 0.50
C GLN A 186 -3.84 -14.06 -0.39
N VAL A 187 -4.17 -13.80 -1.64
CA VAL A 187 -3.23 -13.21 -2.63
C VAL A 187 -3.31 -11.69 -2.65
N THR A 188 -4.42 -11.12 -2.18
CA THR A 188 -4.65 -9.67 -2.14
C THR A 188 -4.83 -9.15 -0.70
N ASP A 189 -6.07 -8.81 -0.32
CA ASP A 189 -6.45 -8.42 1.03
C ASP A 189 -7.74 -9.15 1.41
N HIS A 190 -7.84 -9.60 2.66
CA HIS A 190 -9.04 -10.23 3.19
C HIS A 190 -10.31 -9.41 2.90
N TYR A 191 -10.24 -8.08 3.08
CA TYR A 191 -11.37 -7.19 2.80
C TYR A 191 -11.80 -7.24 1.33
N PHE A 192 -10.83 -7.25 0.41
CA PHE A 192 -11.11 -7.34 -1.02
C PHE A 192 -11.71 -8.71 -1.36
N GLU A 193 -11.08 -9.80 -0.92
CA GLU A 193 -11.51 -11.17 -1.22
C GLU A 193 -12.88 -11.52 -0.61
N SER A 194 -13.19 -11.00 0.58
CA SER A 194 -14.49 -11.22 1.24
C SER A 194 -15.64 -10.38 0.68
N SER A 195 -15.35 -9.36 -0.13
CA SER A 195 -16.36 -8.42 -0.64
C SER A 195 -17.08 -8.88 -1.91
N GLY A 196 -16.68 -10.00 -2.53
CA GLY A 196 -17.18 -10.41 -3.84
C GLY A 196 -16.80 -9.45 -4.97
N ALA A 197 -15.72 -8.69 -4.78
CA ALA A 197 -15.24 -7.65 -5.68
C ALA A 197 -14.88 -8.20 -7.07
N ARG A 198 -15.16 -7.38 -8.08
CA ARG A 198 -14.82 -7.66 -9.49
C ARG A 198 -13.45 -7.05 -9.82
N ALA A 199 -12.88 -7.45 -10.96
CA ALA A 199 -11.62 -6.89 -11.45
C ALA A 199 -11.61 -5.35 -11.52
N GLN A 200 -12.76 -4.73 -11.83
CA GLN A 200 -12.92 -3.27 -11.85
C GLN A 200 -12.77 -2.62 -10.47
N ASP A 201 -13.07 -3.36 -9.39
CA ASP A 201 -12.92 -2.89 -8.02
C ASP A 201 -11.47 -3.01 -7.55
N PHE A 202 -10.71 -3.97 -8.10
CA PHE A 202 -9.27 -4.13 -7.83
C PHE A 202 -8.47 -2.90 -8.25
N GLU A 203 -8.65 -2.46 -9.49
CA GLU A 203 -7.99 -1.25 -10.00
C GLU A 203 -8.33 -0.03 -9.15
N LYS A 204 -9.61 0.15 -8.83
CA LYS A 204 -10.08 1.30 -8.04
C LYS A 204 -9.53 1.29 -6.62
N LEU A 205 -9.51 0.12 -5.97
CA LEU A 205 -9.07 0.00 -4.59
C LEU A 205 -7.57 0.21 -4.45
N PHE A 206 -6.78 -0.34 -5.37
CA PHE A 206 -5.33 -0.44 -5.21
C PHE A 206 -4.52 0.56 -6.02
N PHE A 207 -5.09 1.15 -7.08
CA PHE A 207 -4.33 1.98 -8.02
C PHE A 207 -4.99 3.30 -8.40
N ASP A 208 -6.17 3.64 -7.86
CA ASP A 208 -6.82 4.92 -8.16
C ASP A 208 -6.27 6.06 -7.30
N ASP A 209 -5.97 7.19 -7.95
CA ASP A 209 -5.50 8.43 -7.32
C ASP A 209 -4.27 8.32 -6.37
N ILE A 210 -3.41 7.31 -6.54
CA ILE A 210 -2.20 7.14 -5.72
C ILE A 210 -0.91 7.58 -6.44
N PRO A 211 0.13 8.05 -5.71
CA PRO A 211 1.43 8.34 -6.29
C PRO A 211 2.19 7.05 -6.67
N VAL A 212 3.21 7.19 -7.52
CA VAL A 212 4.03 6.06 -8.01
C VAL A 212 4.65 5.25 -6.87
N VAL A 213 5.20 5.90 -5.84
CA VAL A 213 5.81 5.18 -4.70
C VAL A 213 4.80 4.38 -3.89
N ALA A 214 3.56 4.84 -3.78
CA ALA A 214 2.50 4.07 -3.14
C ALA A 214 2.11 2.86 -3.99
N ALA A 215 2.03 3.01 -5.30
CA ALA A 215 1.76 1.89 -6.20
C ALA A 215 2.89 0.84 -6.18
N LEU A 216 4.16 1.28 -6.08
CA LEU A 216 5.30 0.36 -5.90
C LEU A 216 5.18 -0.44 -4.59
N ALA A 217 4.84 0.23 -3.49
CA ALA A 217 4.58 -0.40 -2.20
C ALA A 217 3.44 -1.43 -2.26
N VAL A 218 2.34 -1.12 -2.94
CA VAL A 218 1.22 -2.05 -3.17
C VAL A 218 1.68 -3.29 -3.96
N LEU A 219 2.46 -3.11 -5.02
CA LEU A 219 3.04 -4.22 -5.78
C LEU A 219 3.96 -5.09 -4.91
N SER A 220 4.80 -4.48 -4.06
CA SER A 220 5.64 -5.20 -3.10
C SER A 220 4.84 -5.96 -2.06
N LYS A 221 3.69 -5.43 -1.64
CA LYS A 221 2.76 -6.14 -0.75
C LYS A 221 2.22 -7.40 -1.41
N PHE A 222 1.82 -7.33 -2.69
CA PHE A 222 1.41 -8.53 -3.41
C PHE A 222 2.56 -9.55 -3.53
N GLN A 223 3.77 -9.11 -3.87
CA GLN A 223 4.96 -9.97 -3.86
C GLN A 223 5.19 -10.63 -2.49
N ASN A 224 4.96 -9.90 -1.39
CA ASN A 224 5.09 -10.43 -0.04
C ASN A 224 4.06 -11.49 0.27
N ASN A 225 2.80 -11.27 -0.10
CA ASN A 225 1.76 -12.30 0.02
C ASN A 225 2.16 -13.58 -0.73
N ILE A 226 2.67 -13.47 -1.97
CA ILE A 226 3.15 -14.61 -2.76
C ILE A 226 4.26 -15.37 -2.01
N ARG A 227 5.27 -14.67 -1.49
CA ARG A 227 6.36 -15.30 -0.72
C ARG A 227 5.87 -15.97 0.56
N ILE A 228 4.91 -15.36 1.27
CA ILE A 228 4.30 -15.96 2.47
C ILE A 228 3.56 -17.25 2.12
N ILE A 229 2.79 -17.25 1.03
CA ILE A 229 2.05 -18.44 0.57
C ILE A 229 3.01 -19.55 0.17
N GLU A 230 4.00 -19.23 -0.66
CA GLU A 230 5.06 -20.13 -1.08
C GLU A 230 5.72 -20.80 0.13
N ASN A 231 6.18 -20.00 1.10
CA ASN A 231 6.87 -20.48 2.29
C ASN A 231 6.01 -21.44 3.11
N LYS A 232 4.75 -21.07 3.37
CA LYS A 232 3.81 -21.91 4.13
C LYS A 232 3.50 -23.22 3.41
N ALA A 233 3.31 -23.16 2.09
CA ALA A 233 2.95 -24.33 1.30
C ALA A 233 4.16 -25.28 1.12
N ILE A 234 5.37 -24.77 0.89
CA ILE A 234 6.60 -25.58 0.88
C ILE A 234 6.86 -26.17 2.26
N GLY A 235 6.69 -25.40 3.34
CA GLY A 235 6.79 -25.89 4.71
C GLY A 235 5.79 -27.01 5.03
N PHE A 236 4.59 -26.93 4.46
CA PHE A 236 3.63 -28.03 4.54
C PHE A 236 4.13 -29.28 3.81
N CYS A 237 4.65 -29.14 2.58
CA CYS A 237 5.23 -30.27 1.83
C CYS A 237 6.37 -30.94 2.61
N GLU A 238 7.28 -30.14 3.18
CA GLU A 238 8.39 -30.61 4.02
C GLU A 238 7.90 -31.38 5.25
N ALA A 239 6.89 -30.85 5.94
CA ALA A 239 6.30 -31.50 7.11
C ALA A 239 5.57 -32.80 6.75
N GLN A 240 4.93 -32.89 5.59
CA GLN A 240 4.26 -34.11 5.13
C GLN A 240 5.23 -35.22 4.72
N ALA A 241 6.44 -34.86 4.28
CA ALA A 241 7.49 -35.81 4.00
C ALA A 241 8.14 -36.39 5.27
N ASN A 242 8.09 -35.67 6.40
CA ASN A 242 8.58 -36.11 7.72
C ASN A 242 7.59 -36.99 8.52
N LYS A 243 6.30 -36.93 8.20
CA LYS A 243 5.29 -37.80 8.84
C LYS A 243 5.45 -39.23 8.37
#